data_AF-A0A9N9WTL2-F1
#
_entry.id   AF-A0A9N9WTL2-F1
#
_cell.length_a   1.000
_cell.length_b   1.000
_cell.length_c   1.000
_cell.angle_alpha   90.00
_cell.angle_beta   90.00
_cell.angle_gamma   90.00
#
_symmetry.space_group_name_H-M   'P 1'
#
loop_
_entity.id
_entity.type
_entity.pdbx_description
1 polymer ?
#
loop_
_entity_poly.entity_id
_entity_poly.type
_entity_poly.pdbx_seq_one_letter_code
_entity_poly.pdbx_strand_id
1 'polypeptide(L)'
;MNNLEIRNELVDNYEHIDDNLEYIIENILQIGDGGKEYKDLEDDFQSSIIKFCYCETNSCGNEGCIHGENYELRNNQLVLRNDRKCKDIIYECNDNCQCPKSCLNKLVQFGPIDGLKIQNFDTKGYGLITTKTLLEGTFICEYAGEILTKTEAIKRDKSQNAINYILCLNEISSESNSNKIQTFIDPRIKGNIGRYLNHSCDPNCEILSVRVDSIIPKIAIFTKRNIKENEELTFSYGTVDLNLIDEINKKFCFCGAQNCRIYLPNLSFC
;
A
#
# COMPACT_ATOMS: atom_id res chain seq x y z
N MET A 1 19.40 -16.22 22.90
CA MET A 1 19.04 -14.79 22.88
C MET A 1 18.82 -14.43 21.42
N ASN A 2 17.58 -14.46 20.94
CA ASN A 2 17.27 -14.06 19.57
C ASN A 2 17.26 -12.53 19.55
N ASN A 3 18.33 -11.92 19.04
CA ASN A 3 18.38 -10.49 18.81
C ASN A 3 17.24 -10.13 17.86
N LEU A 4 16.44 -9.17 18.29
CA LEU A 4 15.41 -8.55 17.47
C LEU A 4 16.11 -7.79 16.34
N GLU A 5 16.10 -8.32 15.12
CA GLU A 5 16.56 -7.57 13.93
C GLU A 5 15.49 -6.54 13.55
N ILE A 6 15.43 -5.44 14.30
CA ILE A 6 14.68 -4.25 13.86
C ILE A 6 15.46 -3.68 12.69
N ARG A 7 14.86 -3.75 11.48
CA ARG A 7 15.40 -3.06 10.30
C ARG A 7 15.54 -1.57 10.61
N ASN A 8 16.63 -0.96 10.16
CA ASN A 8 16.94 0.44 10.42
C ASN A 8 17.37 1.19 9.14
N GLU A 9 17.24 0.52 8.00
CA GLU A 9 17.54 1.00 6.66
C GLU A 9 16.54 0.39 5.67
N LEU A 10 16.30 1.11 4.58
CA LEU A 10 15.44 0.66 3.49
C LEU A 10 16.13 -0.45 2.70
N VAL A 11 15.49 -1.61 2.62
CA VAL A 11 15.97 -2.74 1.81
C VAL A 11 14.83 -3.26 0.94
N ASP A 12 14.98 -3.10 -0.36
CA ASP A 12 14.15 -3.75 -1.37
C ASP A 12 15.07 -4.28 -2.49
N ASN A 13 15.23 -5.60 -2.52
CA ASN A 13 16.08 -6.31 -3.47
C ASN A 13 15.25 -7.28 -4.33
N TYR A 14 13.95 -7.03 -4.47
CA TYR A 14 13.11 -7.86 -5.32
C TYR A 14 13.36 -7.58 -6.80
N GLU A 15 13.33 -8.66 -7.58
CA GLU A 15 13.38 -8.59 -9.03
C GLU A 15 11.97 -8.79 -9.61
N HIS A 16 11.77 -8.30 -10.83
CA HIS A 16 10.55 -8.50 -11.59
C HIS A 16 10.84 -9.30 -12.87
N ILE A 17 9.79 -9.89 -13.42
CA ILE A 17 9.86 -10.77 -14.59
C ILE A 17 9.34 -10.10 -15.88
N ASP A 18 8.88 -8.86 -15.78
CA ASP A 18 8.29 -8.10 -16.90
C ASP A 18 9.32 -7.14 -17.47
N ASP A 19 9.89 -7.44 -18.64
CA ASP A 19 10.93 -6.61 -19.29
C ASP A 19 10.48 -5.16 -19.59
N ASN A 20 9.17 -4.87 -19.54
CA ASN A 20 8.64 -3.53 -19.78
C ASN A 20 8.37 -2.74 -18.49
N LEU A 21 8.67 -3.32 -17.33
CA LEU A 21 8.54 -2.67 -16.04
C LEU A 21 9.90 -2.09 -15.63
N GLU A 22 9.92 -0.85 -15.20
CA GLU A 22 11.03 -0.26 -14.45
C GLU A 22 10.75 -0.43 -12.96
N TYR A 23 11.59 -1.22 -12.27
CA TYR A 23 11.39 -1.44 -10.84
C TYR A 23 11.76 -0.19 -10.05
N ILE A 24 10.82 0.32 -9.26
CA ILE A 24 11.04 1.44 -8.33
C ILE A 24 10.76 0.99 -6.90
N ILE A 25 11.51 1.54 -5.95
CA ILE A 25 11.39 1.19 -4.53
C ILE A 25 10.34 2.06 -3.81
N GLU A 26 10.09 3.25 -4.32
CA GLU A 26 9.18 4.25 -3.74
C GLU A 26 8.35 4.90 -4.84
N ASN A 27 7.27 5.55 -4.44
CA ASN A 27 6.43 6.32 -5.34
C ASN A 27 7.22 7.41 -6.05
N ILE A 28 6.89 7.63 -7.33
CA ILE A 28 7.43 8.72 -8.13
C ILE A 28 6.30 9.55 -8.70
N LEU A 29 6.56 10.80 -9.02
CA LEU A 29 5.56 11.65 -9.67
C LEU A 29 5.40 11.28 -11.15
N GLN A 30 4.17 11.37 -11.67
CA GLN A 30 3.92 11.27 -13.11
C GLN A 30 4.75 12.27 -13.93
N ILE A 31 4.83 12.07 -15.24
CA ILE A 31 5.38 13.08 -16.15
C ILE A 31 4.47 14.32 -16.14
N GLY A 32 5.09 15.48 -15.97
CA GLY A 32 4.40 16.77 -15.94
C GLY A 32 3.76 17.16 -17.26
N ASP A 33 2.52 17.65 -17.17
CA ASP A 33 1.74 18.19 -18.29
C ASP A 33 1.60 19.72 -18.25
N GLY A 34 2.18 20.36 -17.23
CA GLY A 34 2.11 21.82 -17.01
C GLY A 34 0.74 22.34 -16.56
N GLY A 35 -0.24 21.45 -16.39
CA GLY A 35 -1.59 21.75 -15.92
C GLY A 35 -1.61 22.15 -14.45
N LYS A 36 -2.68 22.84 -14.05
CA LYS A 36 -2.87 23.25 -12.65
C LYS A 36 -2.92 22.05 -11.70
N GLU A 37 -3.64 21.00 -12.06
CA GLU A 37 -3.78 19.79 -11.23
C GLU A 37 -2.43 19.10 -11.02
N TYR A 38 -1.58 19.04 -12.04
CA TYR A 38 -0.22 18.51 -11.89
C TYR A 38 0.63 19.38 -10.97
N LYS A 39 0.57 20.71 -11.11
CA LYS A 39 1.32 21.62 -10.22
C LYS A 39 0.90 21.48 -8.76
N ASP A 40 -0.42 21.41 -8.50
CA ASP A 40 -0.94 21.18 -7.16
C ASP A 40 -0.42 19.84 -6.59
N LEU A 41 -0.39 18.78 -7.41
CA LEU A 41 0.17 17.47 -7.03
C LEU A 41 1.70 17.50 -6.83
N GLU A 42 2.43 18.25 -7.66
CA GLU A 42 3.87 18.42 -7.57
C GLU A 42 4.27 19.14 -6.28
N ASP A 43 3.55 20.20 -5.93
CA ASP A 43 3.70 20.92 -4.66
C ASP A 43 3.44 19.98 -3.47
N ASP A 44 2.39 19.15 -3.54
CA ASP A 44 2.08 18.17 -2.51
C ASP A 44 3.17 17.08 -2.39
N PHE A 45 3.67 16.58 -3.51
CA PHE A 45 4.72 15.56 -3.57
C PHE A 45 6.04 16.07 -2.98
N GLN A 46 6.36 17.35 -3.20
CA GLN A 46 7.55 18.01 -2.66
C GLN A 46 7.39 18.49 -1.21
N SER A 47 6.16 18.46 -0.67
CA SER A 47 5.88 18.90 0.69
C SER A 47 6.24 17.86 1.73
N SER A 48 6.87 18.31 2.82
CA SER A 48 7.26 17.46 3.93
C SER A 48 6.42 17.70 5.20
N ILE A 49 6.14 16.62 5.92
CA ILE A 49 5.51 16.66 7.24
C ILE A 49 6.55 17.11 8.28
N ILE A 50 6.32 18.29 8.83
CA ILE A 50 7.16 18.88 9.90
C ILE A 50 6.80 18.39 11.31
N LYS A 51 5.89 17.41 11.44
CA LYS A 51 5.49 16.86 12.73
C LYS A 51 6.50 15.81 13.21
N PHE A 52 7.11 16.04 14.36
CA PHE A 52 8.14 15.17 14.93
C PHE A 52 7.94 14.92 16.44
N CYS A 53 8.37 13.75 16.94
CA CYS A 53 8.24 13.38 18.35
C CYS A 53 9.51 13.73 19.15
N TYR A 54 9.33 13.92 20.45
CA TYR A 54 10.39 14.15 21.44
C TYR A 54 10.66 12.89 22.29
N CYS A 55 10.31 11.71 21.79
CA CYS A 55 10.50 10.47 22.53
C CYS A 55 11.98 10.07 22.50
N GLU A 56 12.64 9.99 23.65
CA GLU A 56 14.08 9.70 23.74
C GLU A 56 14.43 8.20 23.66
N THR A 57 13.43 7.30 23.65
CA THR A 57 13.63 5.83 23.66
C THR A 57 12.74 5.14 22.62
N ASN A 58 12.77 3.81 22.58
CA ASN A 58 11.86 2.98 21.76
C ASN A 58 10.39 3.00 22.21
N SER A 59 9.99 3.98 23.03
CA SER A 59 8.66 4.06 23.63
C SER A 59 7.55 4.48 22.67
N CYS A 60 7.86 4.91 21.44
CA CYS A 60 6.83 5.37 20.51
C CYS A 60 5.78 4.32 20.13
N GLY A 61 6.09 3.02 20.28
CA GLY A 61 5.13 1.94 20.07
C GLY A 61 4.26 1.60 21.29
N ASN A 62 4.56 2.18 22.47
CA ASN A 62 3.97 1.76 23.74
C ASN A 62 3.14 2.84 24.43
N GLU A 63 3.59 4.10 24.55
CA GLU A 63 2.78 5.20 25.12
C GLU A 63 3.20 6.61 24.63
N GLY A 64 2.20 7.50 24.41
CA GLY A 64 2.37 8.96 24.45
C GLY A 64 3.01 9.62 23.22
N CYS A 65 3.34 8.87 22.17
CA CYS A 65 3.88 9.45 20.94
C CYS A 65 2.81 10.21 20.14
N ILE A 66 3.17 11.36 19.58
CA ILE A 66 2.26 12.17 18.74
C ILE A 66 1.92 11.52 17.38
N HIS A 67 2.72 10.54 16.97
CA HIS A 67 2.51 9.71 15.77
C HIS A 67 1.62 8.49 16.05
N GLY A 68 1.32 8.22 17.33
CA GLY A 68 0.49 7.11 17.77
C GLY A 68 1.25 5.80 17.98
N GLU A 69 0.56 4.85 18.60
CA GLU A 69 1.01 3.48 18.84
C GLU A 69 0.49 2.60 17.70
N ASN A 70 1.20 2.56 16.57
CA ASN A 70 0.71 1.86 15.36
C ASN A 70 1.08 0.37 15.33
N TYR A 71 2.23 0.03 15.91
CA TYR A 71 2.81 -1.31 15.85
C TYR A 71 3.13 -1.86 17.25
N GLU A 72 3.12 -3.19 17.36
CA GLU A 72 3.52 -3.93 18.56
C GLU A 72 4.46 -5.06 18.19
N LEU A 73 5.25 -5.52 19.16
CA LEU A 73 6.11 -6.69 19.00
C LEU A 73 5.32 -7.96 19.31
N ARG A 74 5.14 -8.83 18.31
CA ARG A 74 4.64 -10.20 18.49
C ARG A 74 5.66 -11.18 17.92
N ASN A 75 6.14 -12.11 18.75
CA ASN A 75 7.16 -13.09 18.40
C ASN A 75 8.41 -12.47 17.73
N ASN A 76 8.94 -11.39 18.31
CA ASN A 76 10.08 -10.64 17.77
C ASN A 76 9.86 -10.06 16.36
N GLN A 77 8.61 -9.79 15.98
CA GLN A 77 8.27 -9.12 14.74
C GLN A 77 7.39 -7.92 15.06
N LEU A 78 7.69 -6.77 14.45
CA LEU A 78 6.77 -5.63 14.47
C LEU A 78 5.59 -5.92 13.56
N VAL A 79 4.40 -5.79 14.13
CA VAL A 79 3.14 -6.02 13.45
C VAL A 79 2.14 -4.94 13.84
N LEU A 80 1.21 -4.73 12.93
CA LEU A 80 0.12 -3.77 13.01
C LEU A 80 -0.79 -4.09 14.19
N ARG A 81 -1.03 -3.11 15.07
CA ARG A 81 -1.85 -3.26 16.29
C ARG A 81 -3.33 -3.36 15.96
N ASN A 82 -4.05 -4.28 16.57
CA ASN A 82 -5.49 -4.41 16.33
C ASN A 82 -6.32 -3.34 17.05
N ASP A 83 -5.79 -2.76 18.12
CA ASP A 83 -6.47 -1.79 19.01
C ASP A 83 -6.19 -0.31 18.65
N ARG A 84 -5.58 -0.03 17.48
CA ARG A 84 -5.30 1.36 17.04
C ARG A 84 -6.54 2.25 17.08
N LYS A 85 -6.33 3.50 17.51
CA LYS A 85 -7.34 4.57 17.53
C LYS A 85 -7.78 4.98 16.12
N CYS A 86 -6.82 5.18 15.21
CA CYS A 86 -7.09 5.41 13.79
C CYS A 86 -6.92 4.09 13.04
N LYS A 87 -7.97 3.63 12.35
CA LYS A 87 -7.93 2.37 11.60
C LYS A 87 -7.29 2.55 10.23
N ASP A 88 -7.57 3.66 9.56
CA ASP A 88 -7.27 3.81 8.12
C ASP A 88 -5.96 4.55 7.82
N ILE A 89 -5.49 5.41 8.74
CA ILE A 89 -4.31 6.27 8.56
C ILE A 89 -3.28 6.00 9.66
N ILE A 90 -2.04 5.81 9.25
CA ILE A 90 -0.87 5.62 10.10
C ILE A 90 0.10 6.79 9.85
N TYR A 91 0.65 7.33 10.95
CA TYR A 91 1.78 8.23 10.90
C TYR A 91 2.98 7.51 11.54
N GLU A 92 4.03 7.27 10.77
CA GLU A 92 5.28 6.75 11.31
C GLU A 92 6.14 7.87 11.87
N CYS A 93 7.07 7.52 12.76
CA CYS A 93 8.14 8.43 13.11
C CYS A 93 9.08 8.58 11.90
N ASN A 94 9.61 9.78 11.69
CA ASN A 94 10.52 10.11 10.59
C ASN A 94 11.87 10.59 11.13
N ASP A 95 12.73 11.09 10.25
CA ASP A 95 14.08 11.55 10.62
C ASP A 95 14.11 12.90 11.34
N ASN A 96 12.99 13.63 11.36
CA ASN A 96 12.85 14.82 12.20
C ASN A 96 12.56 14.45 13.68
N CYS A 97 12.21 13.19 13.95
CA CYS A 97 11.91 12.71 15.31
C CYS A 97 13.18 12.47 16.13
N GLN A 98 13.11 12.71 17.44
CA GLN A 98 14.23 12.44 18.36
C GLN A 98 14.40 10.95 18.70
N CYS A 99 13.40 10.12 18.40
CA CYS A 99 13.46 8.69 18.66
C CYS A 99 14.53 8.01 17.78
N PRO A 100 15.19 6.95 18.26
CA PRO A 100 16.24 6.28 17.50
C PRO A 100 15.71 5.59 16.24
N LYS A 101 16.62 5.17 15.35
CA LYS A 101 16.25 4.38 14.16
C LYS A 101 15.54 3.06 14.50
N SER A 102 15.83 2.48 15.66
CA SER A 102 15.17 1.27 16.18
C SER A 102 13.80 1.53 16.82
N CYS A 103 13.25 2.74 16.65
CA CYS A 103 11.91 3.10 17.11
C CYS A 103 10.87 2.12 16.58
N LEU A 104 10.00 1.63 17.48
CA LEU A 104 8.96 0.66 17.14
C LEU A 104 7.86 1.25 16.24
N ASN A 105 7.83 2.57 16.06
CA ASN A 105 6.91 3.26 15.14
C ASN A 105 7.56 3.58 13.77
N LYS A 106 8.62 2.83 13.39
CA LYS A 106 9.25 2.86 12.07
C LYS A 106 9.22 1.44 11.50
N LEU A 107 8.46 1.20 10.44
CA LEU A 107 8.29 -0.14 9.86
C LEU A 107 8.24 -0.08 8.33
N VAL A 108 7.24 0.62 7.78
CA VAL A 108 6.97 0.69 6.34
C VAL A 108 8.12 1.36 5.59
N GLN A 109 8.70 2.41 6.19
CA GLN A 109 9.85 3.13 5.64
C GLN A 109 11.11 2.27 5.43
N PHE A 110 11.16 1.06 5.97
CA PHE A 110 12.30 0.14 5.82
C PHE A 110 12.09 -0.93 4.75
N GLY A 111 11.02 -0.82 3.95
CA GLY A 111 10.82 -1.64 2.77
C GLY A 111 10.18 -3.00 3.02
N PRO A 112 9.91 -3.75 1.95
CA PRO A 112 9.08 -4.95 1.98
C PRO A 112 9.70 -6.07 2.81
N ILE A 113 8.86 -6.91 3.43
CA ILE A 113 9.32 -8.12 4.11
C ILE A 113 10.07 -9.04 3.13
N ASP A 114 11.02 -9.81 3.63
CA ASP A 114 11.68 -10.90 2.91
C ASP A 114 10.72 -12.08 2.66
N GLY A 115 11.08 -12.96 1.72
CA GLY A 115 10.31 -14.17 1.44
C GLY A 115 9.02 -13.91 0.65
N LEU A 116 9.04 -12.96 -0.28
CA LEU A 116 7.99 -12.80 -1.30
C LEU A 116 8.47 -13.42 -2.62
N LYS A 117 7.54 -13.99 -3.40
CA LYS A 117 7.85 -14.61 -4.68
C LYS A 117 6.72 -14.41 -5.68
N ILE A 118 7.08 -14.00 -6.90
CA ILE A 118 6.14 -13.91 -8.01
C ILE A 118 5.83 -15.33 -8.52
N GLN A 119 4.56 -15.64 -8.71
CA GLN A 119 4.09 -16.93 -9.19
C GLN A 119 3.04 -16.74 -10.30
N ASN A 120 3.09 -17.57 -11.35
CA ASN A 120 2.05 -17.59 -12.36
C ASN A 120 0.82 -18.37 -11.86
N PHE A 121 -0.36 -17.75 -11.93
CA PHE A 121 -1.65 -18.34 -11.70
C PHE A 121 -2.41 -18.33 -13.03
N ASP A 122 -2.55 -19.48 -13.67
CA ASP A 122 -3.06 -19.63 -15.06
C ASP A 122 -4.25 -18.71 -15.42
N THR A 123 -5.22 -18.56 -14.51
CA THR A 123 -6.45 -17.78 -14.73
C THR A 123 -6.35 -16.30 -14.37
N LYS A 124 -5.35 -15.91 -13.58
CA LYS A 124 -5.18 -14.55 -13.05
C LYS A 124 -3.89 -13.87 -13.52
N GLY A 125 -3.05 -14.58 -14.26
CA GLY A 125 -1.71 -14.11 -14.60
C GLY A 125 -0.78 -14.22 -13.40
N TYR A 126 0.19 -13.31 -13.29
CA TYR A 126 1.14 -13.34 -12.19
C TYR A 126 0.51 -12.81 -10.89
N GLY A 127 0.78 -13.53 -9.80
CA GLY A 127 0.39 -13.19 -8.44
C GLY A 127 1.60 -13.17 -7.51
N LEU A 128 1.42 -12.70 -6.29
CA LEU A 128 2.45 -12.71 -5.25
C LEU A 128 2.12 -13.76 -4.19
N ILE A 129 3.10 -14.58 -3.82
CA ILE A 129 3.02 -15.52 -2.70
C ILE A 129 4.07 -15.17 -1.65
N THR A 130 3.90 -15.70 -0.43
CA THR A 130 4.97 -15.72 0.58
C THR A 130 5.64 -17.09 0.66
N THR A 131 6.95 -17.11 0.91
CA THR A 131 7.76 -18.34 1.13
C THR A 131 7.97 -18.62 2.61
N LYS A 132 7.19 -17.98 3.51
CA LYS A 132 7.19 -18.26 4.94
C LYS A 132 5.80 -18.03 5.54
N THR A 133 5.60 -18.49 6.77
CA THR A 133 4.37 -18.17 7.51
C THR A 133 4.43 -16.73 8.01
N LEU A 134 3.36 -15.97 7.82
CA LEU A 134 3.24 -14.58 8.28
C LEU A 134 2.19 -14.49 9.39
N LEU A 135 2.46 -13.66 10.40
CA LEU A 135 1.50 -13.33 11.46
C LEU A 135 0.49 -12.31 10.94
N GLU A 136 -0.72 -12.31 11.50
CA GLU A 136 -1.66 -11.19 11.38
C GLU A 136 -0.97 -9.85 11.69
N GLY A 137 -1.34 -8.79 10.96
CA GLY A 137 -0.73 -7.47 11.05
C GLY A 137 0.71 -7.37 10.50
N THR A 138 1.27 -8.39 9.87
CA THR A 138 2.57 -8.29 9.20
C THR A 138 2.50 -7.29 8.05
N PHE A 139 3.42 -6.31 8.03
CA PHE A 139 3.67 -5.50 6.84
C PHE A 139 4.32 -6.34 5.75
N ILE A 140 3.76 -6.32 4.53
CA ILE A 140 4.23 -7.10 3.39
C ILE A 140 5.11 -6.22 2.49
N CYS A 141 4.51 -5.21 1.87
CA CYS A 141 5.17 -4.30 0.93
C CYS A 141 4.28 -3.07 0.71
N GLU A 142 4.84 -2.05 0.06
CA GLU A 142 4.05 -0.96 -0.50
C GLU A 142 3.41 -1.38 -1.83
N TYR A 143 2.30 -0.75 -2.21
CA TYR A 143 1.82 -0.68 -3.59
C TYR A 143 2.33 0.63 -4.19
N ALA A 144 3.52 0.58 -4.81
CA ALA A 144 4.22 1.78 -5.26
C ALA A 144 4.29 1.88 -6.78
N GLY A 145 4.15 3.10 -7.29
CA GLY A 145 4.10 3.39 -8.72
C GLY A 145 4.20 4.89 -9.02
N GLU A 146 3.72 5.28 -10.20
CA GLU A 146 3.57 6.70 -10.54
C GLU A 146 2.35 7.28 -9.81
N ILE A 147 2.55 8.35 -9.02
CA ILE A 147 1.48 9.16 -8.46
C ILE A 147 0.87 10.01 -9.57
N LEU A 148 -0.44 9.86 -9.76
CA LEU A 148 -1.18 10.51 -10.83
C LEU A 148 -2.15 11.57 -10.29
N THR A 149 -2.40 12.56 -11.12
CA THR A 149 -3.59 13.41 -11.04
C THR A 149 -4.84 12.59 -11.38
N LYS A 150 -6.02 13.04 -10.93
CA LYS A 150 -7.28 12.39 -11.26
C LYS A 150 -7.52 12.39 -12.76
N THR A 151 -7.21 13.50 -13.43
CA THR A 151 -7.36 13.61 -14.89
C THR A 151 -6.48 12.60 -15.63
N GLU A 152 -5.22 12.45 -15.25
CA GLU A 152 -4.32 11.48 -15.89
C GLU A 152 -4.73 10.04 -15.57
N ALA A 153 -5.15 9.74 -14.34
CA ALA A 153 -5.67 8.43 -13.97
C ALA A 153 -6.87 8.01 -14.84
N ILE A 154 -7.87 8.89 -15.01
CA ILE A 154 -9.04 8.63 -15.86
C ILE A 154 -8.65 8.46 -17.33
N LYS A 155 -7.73 9.29 -17.82
CA LYS A 155 -7.24 9.21 -19.19
C LYS A 155 -6.52 7.88 -19.45
N ARG A 156 -5.65 7.46 -18.53
CA ARG A 156 -4.96 6.18 -18.61
C ARG A 156 -5.95 5.03 -18.56
N ASP A 157 -6.88 5.03 -17.61
CA ASP A 157 -7.95 4.01 -17.45
C ASP A 157 -8.76 3.79 -18.74
N LYS A 158 -9.23 4.87 -19.37
CA LYS A 158 -10.01 4.79 -20.63
C LYS A 158 -9.23 4.29 -21.84
N SER A 159 -7.92 4.49 -21.84
CA SER A 159 -7.04 4.03 -22.93
C SER A 159 -6.69 2.54 -22.83
N GLN A 160 -7.11 1.85 -21.76
CA GLN A 160 -6.71 0.47 -21.51
C GLN A 160 -7.67 -0.54 -22.14
N ASN A 161 -7.14 -1.36 -23.05
CA ASN A 161 -7.74 -2.63 -23.45
C ASN A 161 -7.20 -3.83 -22.62
N ALA A 162 -6.38 -3.59 -21.59
CA ALA A 162 -5.55 -4.60 -20.89
C ALA A 162 -5.71 -4.56 -19.36
N ILE A 163 -4.83 -5.27 -18.60
CA ILE A 163 -4.83 -5.34 -17.13
C ILE A 163 -4.76 -3.94 -16.52
N ASN A 164 -5.63 -3.68 -15.53
CA ASN A 164 -5.73 -2.39 -14.88
C ASN A 164 -4.98 -2.45 -13.54
N TYR A 165 -3.98 -1.59 -13.40
CA TYR A 165 -3.14 -1.49 -12.21
C TYR A 165 -3.37 -0.18 -11.44
N ILE A 166 -4.21 0.72 -11.94
CA ILE A 166 -4.40 1.99 -11.24
C ILE A 166 -5.10 1.69 -9.92
N LEU A 167 -4.54 2.16 -8.82
CA LEU A 167 -5.16 2.07 -7.51
C LEU A 167 -5.52 3.48 -7.05
N CYS A 168 -6.73 3.63 -6.57
CA CYS A 168 -7.22 4.86 -5.97
C CYS A 168 -7.47 4.64 -4.49
N LEU A 169 -6.60 5.23 -3.67
CA LEU A 169 -6.78 5.29 -2.23
C LEU A 169 -7.72 6.45 -1.90
N ASN A 170 -8.71 6.16 -1.07
CA ASN A 170 -9.72 7.11 -0.65
C ASN A 170 -9.61 7.30 0.86
N GLU A 171 -9.18 8.49 1.28
CA GLU A 171 -9.09 8.84 2.70
C GLU A 171 -10.24 9.79 3.06
N ILE A 172 -10.94 9.48 4.14
CA ILE A 172 -11.96 10.35 4.70
C ILE A 172 -11.25 11.27 5.70
N SER A 173 -11.16 12.57 5.39
CA SER A 173 -10.62 13.54 6.33
C SER A 173 -11.53 13.62 7.57
N SER A 174 -10.95 13.40 8.75
CA SER A 174 -11.66 13.57 10.03
C SER A 174 -12.08 15.02 10.30
N GLU A 175 -11.50 16.00 9.59
CA GLU A 175 -11.72 17.43 9.83
C GLU A 175 -12.85 18.02 8.97
N SER A 176 -13.30 17.31 7.93
CA SER A 176 -14.46 17.73 7.14
C SER A 176 -15.20 16.51 6.60
N ASN A 177 -16.47 16.34 6.99
CA ASN A 177 -17.39 15.33 6.45
C ASN A 177 -17.68 15.50 4.93
N SER A 178 -16.86 16.23 4.19
CA SER A 178 -17.06 16.58 2.78
C SER A 178 -15.82 16.47 1.89
N ASN A 179 -14.59 16.51 2.41
CA ASN A 179 -13.39 16.42 1.56
C ASN A 179 -12.74 15.04 1.67
N LYS A 180 -12.98 14.24 0.63
CA LYS A 180 -12.31 12.96 0.37
C LYS A 180 -10.95 13.25 -0.26
N ILE A 181 -9.86 12.86 0.39
CA ILE A 181 -8.53 12.91 -0.23
C ILE A 181 -8.39 11.66 -1.09
N GLN A 182 -8.00 11.84 -2.35
CA GLN A 182 -7.81 10.74 -3.30
C GLN A 182 -6.36 10.71 -3.75
N THR A 183 -5.72 9.55 -3.64
CA THR A 183 -4.36 9.32 -4.16
C THR A 183 -4.44 8.24 -5.23
N PHE A 184 -4.00 8.56 -6.44
CA PHE A 184 -3.98 7.63 -7.58
C PHE A 184 -2.55 7.15 -7.82
N ILE A 185 -2.35 5.84 -7.89
CA ILE A 185 -1.05 5.21 -8.12
C ILE A 185 -1.16 4.27 -9.32
N ASP A 186 -0.23 4.37 -10.26
CA ASP A 186 -0.14 3.48 -11.43
C ASP A 186 1.24 2.80 -11.49
N PRO A 187 1.35 1.52 -11.07
CA PRO A 187 2.59 0.77 -11.10
C PRO A 187 2.80 -0.01 -12.41
N ARG A 188 2.11 0.38 -13.49
CA ARG A 188 2.12 -0.38 -14.75
C ARG A 188 3.49 -0.42 -15.39
N ILE A 189 4.08 0.76 -15.62
CA ILE A 189 5.37 0.96 -16.30
C ILE A 189 6.50 1.14 -15.30
N LYS A 190 6.23 1.83 -14.19
CA LYS A 190 7.19 2.04 -13.10
C LYS A 190 6.52 1.63 -11.80
N GLY A 191 6.99 0.56 -11.17
CA GLY A 191 6.31 0.01 -10.02
C GLY A 191 7.13 -1.01 -9.25
N ASN A 192 6.65 -1.40 -8.08
CA ASN A 192 7.35 -2.34 -7.20
C ASN A 192 6.68 -3.72 -7.16
N ILE A 193 7.16 -4.61 -6.28
CA ILE A 193 6.62 -5.96 -6.07
C ILE A 193 5.11 -5.97 -5.71
N GLY A 194 4.58 -4.88 -5.14
CA GLY A 194 3.18 -4.75 -4.74
C GLY A 194 2.18 -4.83 -5.89
N ARG A 195 2.60 -4.52 -7.12
CA ARG A 195 1.73 -4.60 -8.32
C ARG A 195 1.23 -6.02 -8.64
N TYR A 196 1.89 -7.04 -8.09
CA TYR A 196 1.58 -8.45 -8.33
C TYR A 196 0.55 -9.02 -7.35
N LEU A 197 0.08 -8.27 -6.35
CA LEU A 197 -0.98 -8.77 -5.48
C LEU A 197 -2.31 -8.76 -6.23
N ASN A 198 -2.90 -9.94 -6.39
CA ASN A 198 -4.18 -10.11 -7.07
C ASN A 198 -5.37 -9.72 -6.19
N HIS A 199 -6.53 -9.58 -6.84
CA HIS A 199 -7.80 -9.41 -6.16
C HIS A 199 -8.31 -10.71 -5.50
N SER A 200 -8.86 -10.58 -4.30
CA SER A 200 -9.82 -11.55 -3.74
C SER A 200 -11.05 -10.86 -3.16
N CYS A 201 -12.23 -11.49 -3.32
CA CYS A 201 -13.47 -11.10 -2.65
C CYS A 201 -13.46 -11.50 -1.15
N ASP A 202 -12.56 -12.40 -0.75
CA ASP A 202 -12.22 -12.70 0.64
C ASP A 202 -10.68 -12.59 0.80
N PRO A 203 -10.15 -11.37 0.88
CA PRO A 203 -8.72 -11.14 0.87
C PRO A 203 -8.08 -11.43 2.23
N ASN A 204 -6.85 -11.95 2.19
CA ASN A 204 -6.00 -12.16 3.36
C ASN A 204 -5.13 -10.93 3.71
N CYS A 205 -5.12 -9.90 2.87
CA CYS A 205 -4.42 -8.64 3.10
C CYS A 205 -5.38 -7.43 3.05
N GLU A 206 -4.96 -6.33 3.68
CA GLU A 206 -5.58 -5.01 3.64
C GLU A 206 -4.55 -3.95 3.24
N ILE A 207 -5.05 -2.82 2.72
CA ILE A 207 -4.23 -1.65 2.41
C ILE A 207 -4.48 -0.57 3.45
N LEU A 208 -3.43 0.12 3.88
CA LEU A 208 -3.50 1.22 4.82
C LEU A 208 -2.70 2.41 4.29
N SER A 209 -3.19 3.61 4.60
CA SER A 209 -2.49 4.86 4.30
C SER A 209 -1.40 5.08 5.35
N VAL A 210 -0.14 5.21 4.91
CA VAL A 210 1.00 5.41 5.81
C VAL A 210 1.76 6.66 5.39
N ARG A 211 1.88 7.62 6.30
CA ARG A 211 2.70 8.82 6.12
C ARG A 211 3.94 8.77 7.00
N VAL A 212 5.10 9.04 6.42
CA VAL A 212 6.39 9.10 7.13
C VAL A 212 6.84 10.56 7.19
N ASP A 213 7.30 11.07 6.05
CA ASP A 213 7.86 12.40 5.87
C ASP A 213 7.15 13.19 4.76
N SER A 214 6.35 12.56 3.90
CA SER A 214 5.53 13.22 2.87
C SER A 214 4.04 13.27 3.24
N ILE A 215 3.33 14.28 2.73
CA ILE A 215 1.86 14.34 2.80
C ILE A 215 1.19 13.33 1.86
N ILE A 216 1.88 12.91 0.81
CA ILE A 216 1.45 11.83 -0.08
C ILE A 216 1.65 10.51 0.67
N PRO A 217 0.58 9.73 0.89
CA PRO A 217 0.69 8.49 1.64
C PRO A 217 1.37 7.40 0.81
N LYS A 218 2.14 6.55 1.50
CA LYS A 218 2.50 5.22 1.04
C LYS A 218 1.28 4.31 1.22
N ILE A 219 1.00 3.48 0.22
CA ILE A 219 -0.07 2.48 0.29
C ILE A 219 0.55 1.18 0.79
N ALA A 220 0.51 0.97 2.10
CA ALA A 220 1.13 -0.18 2.74
C ALA A 220 0.16 -1.36 2.80
N ILE A 221 0.63 -2.55 2.46
CA ILE A 221 -0.15 -3.78 2.50
C ILE A 221 0.19 -4.55 3.77
N PHE A 222 -0.84 -4.88 4.55
CA PHE A 222 -0.73 -5.66 5.78
C PHE A 222 -1.57 -6.93 5.72
N THR A 223 -1.14 -7.98 6.41
CA THR A 223 -1.93 -9.22 6.55
C THR A 223 -3.11 -9.02 7.52
N LYS A 224 -4.31 -9.49 7.16
CA LYS A 224 -5.52 -9.45 8.00
C LYS A 224 -5.67 -10.66 8.93
N ARG A 225 -4.87 -11.69 8.72
CA ARG A 225 -4.83 -12.93 9.48
C ARG A 225 -3.46 -13.57 9.30
N ASN A 226 -3.20 -14.64 10.05
CA ASN A 226 -2.04 -15.49 9.76
C ASN A 226 -2.13 -16.05 8.33
N ILE A 227 -1.01 -16.04 7.61
CA ILE A 227 -0.88 -16.52 6.22
C ILE A 227 0.13 -17.66 6.21
N LYS A 228 -0.20 -18.77 5.55
CA LYS A 228 0.70 -19.92 5.45
C LYS A 228 1.76 -19.70 4.37
N GLU A 229 2.86 -20.42 4.49
CA GLU A 229 3.84 -20.54 3.41
C GLU A 229 3.16 -21.01 2.11
N ASN A 230 3.58 -20.42 1.00
CA ASN A 230 3.09 -20.63 -0.37
C ASN A 230 1.63 -20.21 -0.62
N GLU A 231 1.02 -19.50 0.32
CA GLU A 231 -0.30 -18.89 0.12
C GLU A 231 -0.20 -17.60 -0.72
N GLU A 232 -1.16 -17.38 -1.62
CA GLU A 232 -1.25 -16.17 -2.43
C GLU A 232 -1.70 -14.98 -1.59
N LEU A 233 -0.99 -13.87 -1.72
CA LEU A 233 -1.27 -12.60 -1.07
C LEU A 233 -2.25 -11.80 -1.94
N THR A 234 -3.40 -11.45 -1.36
CA THR A 234 -4.49 -10.78 -2.08
C THR A 234 -5.11 -9.67 -1.25
N PHE A 235 -5.52 -8.60 -1.91
CA PHE A 235 -6.31 -7.53 -1.30
C PHE A 235 -7.59 -7.24 -2.11
N SER A 236 -8.52 -6.48 -1.52
CA SER A 236 -9.72 -6.07 -2.24
C SER A 236 -9.43 -4.87 -3.15
N TYR A 237 -9.68 -4.99 -4.45
CA TYR A 237 -9.51 -3.88 -5.41
C TYR A 237 -10.62 -2.81 -5.28
N GLY A 238 -11.57 -3.00 -4.37
CA GLY A 238 -12.66 -2.08 -4.12
C GLY A 238 -14.03 -2.74 -4.18
N THR A 239 -15.06 -1.91 -4.30
CA THR A 239 -16.45 -2.35 -4.42
C THR A 239 -16.89 -2.33 -5.87
N VAL A 240 -17.77 -3.27 -6.20
CA VAL A 240 -18.41 -3.36 -7.51
C VAL A 240 -19.77 -2.69 -7.39
N ASP A 241 -20.00 -1.55 -8.06
CA ASP A 241 -21.36 -1.03 -8.26
C ASP A 241 -21.90 -1.55 -9.60
N LEU A 242 -22.72 -2.60 -9.53
CA LEU A 242 -23.31 -3.28 -10.68
C LEU A 242 -24.16 -2.36 -11.58
N ASN A 243 -24.69 -1.26 -11.05
CA ASN A 243 -25.54 -0.33 -11.81
C ASN A 243 -24.75 0.61 -12.73
N LEU A 244 -23.44 0.70 -12.53
CA LEU A 244 -22.56 1.64 -13.20
C LEU A 244 -21.44 0.94 -13.98
N ILE A 245 -21.44 -0.40 -14.01
CA ILE A 245 -20.49 -1.15 -14.83
C ILE A 245 -20.89 -1.01 -16.29
N ASP A 246 -20.04 -0.32 -17.05
CA ASP A 246 -20.10 -0.35 -18.50
C ASP A 246 -20.05 -1.82 -18.97
N GLU A 247 -21.13 -2.29 -19.61
CA GLU A 247 -21.33 -3.72 -19.93
C GLU A 247 -20.21 -4.29 -20.81
N ILE A 248 -19.49 -3.43 -21.53
CA ILE A 248 -18.47 -3.78 -22.50
C ILE A 248 -17.12 -4.16 -21.84
N ASN A 249 -16.84 -3.73 -20.61
CA ASN A 249 -15.52 -3.86 -19.96
C ASN A 249 -15.51 -4.73 -18.68
N LYS A 250 -16.49 -5.63 -18.52
CA LYS A 250 -16.58 -6.55 -17.39
C LYS A 250 -15.45 -7.59 -17.43
N LYS A 251 -14.57 -7.58 -16.42
CA LYS A 251 -13.58 -8.65 -16.20
C LYS A 251 -14.07 -9.62 -15.14
N PHE A 252 -14.06 -10.91 -15.43
CA PHE A 252 -14.43 -11.94 -14.46
C PHE A 252 -13.43 -12.03 -13.31
N CYS A 253 -13.95 -12.27 -12.11
CA CYS A 253 -13.16 -12.53 -10.91
C CYS A 253 -12.93 -14.03 -10.75
N PHE A 254 -11.66 -14.44 -10.73
CA PHE A 254 -11.23 -15.82 -10.54
C PHE A 254 -10.59 -16.06 -9.16
N CYS A 255 -11.03 -15.32 -8.14
CA CYS A 255 -10.44 -15.41 -6.80
C CYS A 255 -10.71 -16.73 -6.06
N GLY A 256 -11.73 -17.49 -6.47
CA GLY A 256 -12.10 -18.77 -5.85
C GLY A 256 -12.80 -18.67 -4.49
N ALA A 257 -13.02 -17.45 -3.96
CA ALA A 257 -13.72 -17.26 -2.70
C ALA A 257 -15.20 -17.68 -2.78
N GLN A 258 -15.75 -18.24 -1.70
CA GLN A 258 -17.16 -18.67 -1.65
C GLN A 258 -18.14 -17.51 -1.82
N ASN A 259 -17.74 -16.30 -1.40
CA ASN A 259 -18.48 -15.06 -1.52
C ASN A 259 -18.06 -14.22 -2.75
N CYS A 260 -17.52 -14.85 -3.79
CA CYS A 260 -17.06 -14.15 -4.99
C CYS A 260 -18.17 -13.30 -5.63
N ARG A 261 -17.84 -12.05 -5.96
CA ARG A 261 -18.75 -11.08 -6.60
C ARG A 261 -18.81 -11.20 -8.11
N ILE A 262 -18.27 -12.29 -8.68
CA ILE A 262 -18.27 -12.65 -10.12
C ILE A 262 -17.40 -11.75 -11.00
N TYR A 263 -17.35 -10.44 -10.76
CA TYR A 263 -16.58 -9.48 -11.54
C TYR A 263 -15.54 -8.76 -10.69
N LEU A 264 -14.44 -8.36 -11.32
CA LEU A 264 -13.45 -7.46 -10.72
C LEU A 264 -14.05 -6.05 -10.55
N PRO A 265 -13.73 -5.34 -9.46
CA PRO A 265 -14.04 -3.90 -9.33
C PRO A 265 -13.38 -3.10 -10.46
N ASN A 266 -14.07 -2.06 -10.93
CA ASN A 266 -13.51 -1.09 -11.90
C ASN A 266 -13.24 0.24 -11.20
N LEU A 267 -12.24 1.01 -11.68
CA LEU A 267 -11.87 2.31 -11.09
C LEU A 267 -12.91 3.41 -11.25
N SER A 268 -13.96 3.18 -12.03
CA SER A 268 -15.06 4.14 -12.26
C SER A 268 -15.78 4.61 -10.98
N PHE A 269 -15.41 4.06 -9.81
CA PHE A 269 -16.00 4.32 -8.49
C PHE A 269 -15.09 5.13 -7.56
N CYS A 270 -14.04 5.72 -8.12
CA CYS A 270 -13.26 6.81 -7.55
C CYS A 270 -13.55 8.14 -8.28
#